data_AF-A0A6L9J2W0-F1
#
_entry.id   AF-A0A6L9J2W0-F1
#
_cell.length_a   1.000
_cell.length_b   1.000
_cell.length_c   1.000
_cell.angle_alpha   90.00
_cell.angle_beta   90.00
_cell.angle_gamma   90.00
#
_symmetry.space_group_name_H-M   'P 1'
#
loop_
_entity.id
_entity.type
_entity.pdbx_description
1 polymer ?
#
loop_
_entity_poly.entity_id
_entity_poly.type
_entity_poly.pdbx_seq_one_letter_code
_entity_poly.pdbx_strand_id
1 'polypeptide(L)'
;MDTGLNTDTPNLEQLMQLGIQTAKQGNKQSARVIFQQILESDKQNERAWLWMAAVAETPEDRARYLNTVLRINPSNPTAQRELQAMQTKRESSNSRVIILSGVAIVVVVFVIVLIIVLLSAVN
;
A
#
# COMPACT_ATOMS: atom_id res chain seq x y z
N MET A 1 -48.29 19.94 7.93
CA MET A 1 -48.00 19.76 6.50
C MET A 1 -46.69 18.99 6.39
N ASP A 2 -46.75 17.84 5.72
CA ASP A 2 -45.69 17.02 5.13
C ASP A 2 -44.27 17.03 5.76
N THR A 3 -43.95 15.90 6.38
CA THR A 3 -42.65 15.43 6.83
C THR A 3 -41.76 15.01 5.64
N GLY A 4 -41.03 15.95 5.05
CA GLY A 4 -40.13 15.71 3.92
C GLY A 4 -38.64 15.58 4.28
N LEU A 5 -38.28 15.03 5.45
CA LEU A 5 -36.90 14.63 5.71
C LEU A 5 -36.66 13.29 5.00
N ASN A 6 -36.15 13.36 3.78
CA ASN A 6 -35.65 12.19 3.05
C ASN A 6 -34.55 11.50 3.87
N THR A 7 -34.93 10.53 4.71
CA THR A 7 -34.04 9.68 5.51
C THR A 7 -33.60 8.42 4.74
N ASP A 8 -33.46 8.54 3.41
CA ASP A 8 -33.06 7.44 2.53
C ASP A 8 -31.54 7.31 2.37
N THR A 9 -30.74 8.05 3.14
CA THR A 9 -29.34 7.66 3.39
C THR A 9 -29.33 6.62 4.51
N PRO A 10 -29.06 5.32 4.24
CA PRO A 10 -28.76 4.37 5.30
C PRO A 10 -27.69 5.01 6.16
N ASN A 11 -27.93 5.16 7.47
CA ASN A 11 -27.15 6.01 8.36
C ASN A 11 -25.64 5.88 8.12
N LEU A 12 -25.09 6.77 7.28
CA LEU A 12 -23.72 6.65 6.76
C LEU A 12 -22.70 6.77 7.88
N GLU A 13 -23.07 7.49 8.95
CA GLU A 13 -22.26 7.56 10.17
C GLU A 13 -22.30 6.27 10.98
N GLN A 14 -23.44 5.55 11.06
CA GLN A 14 -23.47 4.20 11.64
C GLN A 14 -22.62 3.22 10.82
N LEU A 15 -22.71 3.27 9.49
CA LEU A 15 -21.85 2.47 8.61
C LEU A 15 -20.37 2.83 8.80
N MET A 16 -20.05 4.11 8.92
CA MET A 16 -18.70 4.59 9.19
C MET A 16 -18.19 4.02 10.52
N GLN A 17 -18.97 4.12 11.60
CA GLN A 17 -18.61 3.59 12.91
C GLN A 17 -18.41 2.07 12.88
N LEU A 18 -19.32 1.35 12.21
CA LEU A 18 -19.23 -0.11 12.04
C LEU A 18 -17.95 -0.48 11.28
N GLY A 19 -17.68 0.17 10.15
CA GLY A 19 -16.47 -0.08 9.35
C GLY A 19 -15.19 0.16 10.15
N ILE A 20 -15.14 1.23 10.95
CA ILE A 20 -14.01 1.54 11.85
C ILE A 20 -13.84 0.46 12.91
N GLN A 21 -14.93 0.03 13.56
CA GLN A 21 -14.88 -1.02 14.57
C GLN A 21 -14.39 -2.34 13.97
N THR A 22 -14.94 -2.73 12.82
CA THR A 22 -14.55 -3.93 12.08
C THR A 22 -13.07 -3.89 11.67
N ALA A 23 -12.58 -2.73 11.20
CA ALA A 23 -11.16 -2.54 10.88
C ALA A 23 -10.27 -2.69 12.13
N LYS A 24 -10.67 -2.11 13.26
CA LYS A 24 -9.96 -2.20 14.55
C LYS A 24 -9.91 -3.62 15.11
N GLN A 25 -10.91 -4.44 14.82
CA GLN A 25 -10.94 -5.87 15.16
C GLN A 25 -10.03 -6.72 14.26
N GLY A 26 -9.36 -6.12 13.27
CA GLY A 26 -8.48 -6.82 12.33
C GLY A 26 -9.20 -7.43 11.12
N ASN A 27 -10.53 -7.32 11.05
CA ASN A 27 -11.29 -7.81 9.91
C ASN A 27 -11.28 -6.78 8.76
N LYS A 28 -10.14 -6.70 8.08
CA LYS A 28 -9.90 -5.74 6.99
C LYS A 28 -10.83 -5.94 5.79
N GLN A 29 -11.18 -7.20 5.48
CA GLN A 29 -12.02 -7.53 4.34
C GLN A 29 -13.44 -7.00 4.54
N SER A 30 -14.08 -7.32 5.67
CA SER A 30 -15.43 -6.83 5.96
C SER A 30 -15.45 -5.30 6.11
N ALA A 31 -14.42 -4.71 6.72
CA ALA A 31 -14.30 -3.26 6.82
C ALA A 31 -14.27 -2.59 5.45
N ARG A 32 -13.53 -3.17 4.49
CA ARG A 32 -13.47 -2.66 3.11
C ARG A 32 -14.83 -2.66 2.42
N VAL A 33 -15.61 -3.74 2.58
CA VAL A 33 -16.97 -3.82 2.03
C VAL A 33 -17.86 -2.70 2.61
N ILE A 34 -17.76 -2.45 3.92
CA ILE A 34 -18.52 -1.38 4.57
C ILE A 34 -18.11 0.00 4.04
N PHE A 35 -16.81 0.29 3.95
CA PHE A 35 -16.34 1.57 3.41
C PHE A 35 -16.69 1.74 1.93
N GLN A 36 -16.70 0.66 1.16
CA GLN A 36 -17.16 0.69 -0.24
C GLN A 36 -18.64 1.08 -0.34
N GLN A 37 -19.51 0.57 0.53
CA GLN A 37 -20.92 0.96 0.57
C GLN A 37 -21.10 2.46 0.87
N ILE A 38 -20.28 3.00 1.78
CA ILE A 38 -20.25 4.45 2.05
C ILE A 38 -19.84 5.22 0.80
N LEU A 39 -18.82 4.75 0.09
CA LEU A 39 -18.31 5.37 -1.15
C LEU A 39 -19.26 5.25 -2.34
N GLU A 40 -20.12 4.24 -2.36
CA GLU A 40 -21.18 4.10 -3.36
C GLU A 40 -22.25 5.19 -3.20
N SER A 41 -22.52 5.59 -1.96
CA SER A 41 -23.43 6.69 -1.64
C SER A 41 -22.76 8.06 -1.75
N ASP A 42 -21.52 8.18 -1.27
CA ASP A 42 -20.72 9.40 -1.33
C ASP A 42 -19.28 9.10 -1.80
N LYS A 43 -19.08 9.22 -3.12
CA LYS A 43 -17.78 8.98 -3.77
C LYS A 43 -16.70 9.98 -3.35
N GLN A 44 -17.08 11.12 -2.77
CA GLN A 44 -16.15 12.15 -2.31
C GLN A 44 -15.86 12.05 -0.80
N ASN A 45 -16.34 11.00 -0.14
CA ASN A 45 -16.13 10.82 1.28
C ASN A 45 -14.65 10.57 1.63
N GLU A 46 -13.96 11.65 1.98
CA GLU A 46 -12.53 11.65 2.32
C GLU A 46 -12.20 10.64 3.44
N ARG A 47 -13.05 10.60 4.49
CA ARG A 47 -12.89 9.69 5.63
C ARG A 47 -12.94 8.23 5.20
N ALA A 48 -13.89 7.86 4.35
CA ALA A 48 -14.00 6.48 3.85
C ALA A 48 -12.78 6.10 2.99
N TRP A 49 -12.29 7.00 2.14
CA TRP A 49 -11.07 6.74 1.36
C TRP A 49 -9.81 6.59 2.23
N LEU A 50 -9.67 7.38 3.30
CA LEU A 50 -8.59 7.21 4.27
C LEU A 50 -8.66 5.84 4.96
N TRP A 51 -9.85 5.39 5.33
CA TRP A 51 -10.02 4.08 5.93
C TRP A 51 -9.81 2.93 4.94
N MET A 52 -10.19 3.09 3.66
CA MET A 52 -9.82 2.16 2.58
C MET A 52 -8.30 2.00 2.48
N ALA A 53 -7.53 3.09 2.62
CA ALA A 53 -6.07 3.04 2.68
C ALA A 53 -5.55 2.29 3.92
N ALA A 54 -6.20 2.43 5.07
CA ALA A 54 -5.82 1.74 6.30
C ALA A 54 -6.05 0.21 6.23
N VAL A 55 -7.07 -0.23 5.49
CA VAL A 55 -7.41 -1.65 5.31
C VAL A 55 -6.97 -2.24 3.97
N ALA A 56 -6.12 -1.53 3.23
CA ALA A 56 -5.58 -1.99 1.95
C ALA A 56 -4.74 -3.27 2.12
N GLU A 57 -4.81 -4.16 1.13
CA GLU A 57 -4.04 -5.42 1.12
C GLU A 57 -2.64 -5.22 0.58
N THR A 58 -2.52 -4.34 -0.42
CA THR A 58 -1.27 -4.08 -1.11
C THR A 58 -0.80 -2.64 -0.85
N PRO A 59 0.53 -2.40 -0.85
CA PRO A 59 1.07 -1.05 -0.88
C PRO A 59 0.56 -0.21 -2.06
N GLU A 60 0.30 -0.84 -3.20
CA GLU A 60 -0.19 -0.20 -4.42
C GLU A 60 -1.61 0.35 -4.21
N ASP A 61 -2.51 -0.46 -3.66
CA ASP A 61 -3.88 -0.03 -3.32
C ASP A 61 -3.88 1.06 -2.27
N ARG A 62 -3.04 0.91 -1.24
CA ARG A 62 -2.87 1.93 -0.20
C ARG A 62 -2.50 3.27 -0.82
N ALA A 63 -1.50 3.31 -1.70
CA ALA A 63 -1.10 4.52 -2.39
C ALA A 63 -2.22 5.08 -3.28
N ARG A 64 -2.95 4.23 -4.01
CA ARG A 64 -4.08 4.64 -4.85
C ARG A 64 -5.19 5.32 -4.05
N TYR A 65 -5.55 4.77 -2.90
CA TYR A 65 -6.58 5.36 -2.03
C TYR A 65 -6.12 6.69 -1.43
N LEU A 66 -4.88 6.78 -0.94
CA LEU A 66 -4.31 8.03 -0.43
C LEU A 66 -4.22 9.12 -1.52
N ASN A 67 -3.85 8.76 -2.74
CA ASN A 67 -3.87 9.71 -3.88
C ASN A 67 -5.30 10.18 -4.20
N THR A 68 -6.31 9.32 -4.01
CA THR A 68 -7.71 9.71 -4.17
C THR A 68 -8.13 10.70 -3.08
N VAL A 69 -7.70 10.50 -1.83
CA VAL A 69 -7.88 11.47 -0.74
C VAL A 69 -7.28 12.82 -1.12
N LEU A 70 -6.04 12.86 -1.62
CA LEU A 70 -5.39 14.11 -2.04
C LEU A 70 -6.03 14.77 -3.25
N ARG A 71 -6.69 14.01 -4.12
CA ARG A 71 -7.48 14.59 -5.22
C ARG A 71 -8.75 15.28 -4.71
N ILE A 72 -9.38 14.73 -3.66
CA ILE A 72 -10.56 15.32 -3.02
C ILE A 72 -10.15 16.52 -2.14
N ASN A 73 -9.14 16.33 -1.31
CA ASN A 73 -8.59 17.35 -0.42
C ASN A 73 -7.05 17.34 -0.50
N PRO A 74 -6.47 18.22 -1.35
CA PRO A 74 -5.01 18.31 -1.51
C PRO A 74 -4.26 18.65 -0.24
N SER A 75 -4.94 19.27 0.73
CA SER A 75 -4.37 19.72 1.99
C SER A 75 -4.42 18.67 3.11
N ASN A 76 -4.94 17.46 2.83
CA ASN A 76 -5.08 16.43 3.86
C ASN A 76 -3.71 16.00 4.43
N PRO A 77 -3.39 16.34 5.69
CA PRO A 77 -2.07 16.12 6.25
C PRO A 77 -1.79 14.64 6.55
N THR A 78 -2.82 13.81 6.70
CA THR A 78 -2.67 12.37 6.92
C THR A 78 -2.25 11.69 5.63
N ALA A 79 -2.92 11.97 4.52
CA ALA A 79 -2.61 11.37 3.24
C ALA A 79 -1.23 11.78 2.71
N GLN A 80 -0.85 13.05 2.86
CA GLN A 80 0.49 13.53 2.50
C GLN A 80 1.58 12.80 3.27
N ARG A 81 1.46 12.72 4.61
CA ARG A 81 2.45 12.04 5.47
C ARG A 81 2.58 10.55 5.15
N GLU A 82 1.46 9.86 4.97
CA GLU A 82 1.46 8.41 4.68
C GLU A 82 2.07 8.10 3.31
N LEU A 83 1.81 8.91 2.29
CA LEU A 83 2.44 8.75 0.97
C LEU A 83 3.93 9.02 1.00
N GLN A 84 4.38 10.07 1.71
CA GLN A 84 5.81 10.35 1.89
C GLN A 84 6.52 9.19 2.57
N ALA A 85 5.96 8.64 3.65
CA ALA A 85 6.53 7.49 4.35
C ALA A 85 6.66 6.25 3.45
N MET A 86 5.71 6.04 2.52
CA MET A 86 5.77 4.95 1.55
C MET A 86 6.87 5.14 0.50
N GLN A 87 7.16 6.38 0.09
CA GLN A 87 8.24 6.69 -0.86
C GLN A 87 9.61 6.38 -0.25
N THR A 88 9.87 6.83 0.97
CA THR A 88 11.13 6.56 1.69
C THR A 88 11.36 5.06 1.91
N LYS A 89 10.29 4.29 2.15
CA LYS A 89 10.38 2.82 2.30
C LYS A 89 10.73 2.11 0.99
N ARG A 90 10.29 2.62 -0.17
CA ARG A 90 10.63 2.06 -1.48
C ARG A 90 12.09 2.32 -1.84
N GLU A 91 12.61 3.51 -1.56
CA GLU A 91 14.01 3.88 -1.82
C GLU A 91 15.00 3.03 -1.01
N SER A 92 14.69 2.73 0.24
CA SER A 92 15.52 1.87 1.11
C SER A 92 15.44 0.37 0.76
N SER A 93 14.33 -0.10 0.20
CA SER A 93 14.19 -1.49 -0.28
C SER A 93 14.82 -1.72 -1.66
N ASN A 94 14.95 -0.67 -2.49
CA ASN A 94 15.60 -0.75 -3.80
C ASN A 94 17.14 -0.68 -3.76
N SER A 95 17.75 -0.52 -2.59
CA SER A 95 19.20 -0.53 -2.40
C SER A 95 19.83 -1.93 -2.29
N ARG A 96 19.17 -2.99 -2.81
CA ARG A 96 19.75 -4.32 -3.00
C ARG A 96 20.03 -4.68 -4.47
N VAL A 97 20.34 -3.69 -5.31
CA VAL A 97 20.75 -3.95 -6.71
C VAL A 97 22.16 -3.43 -7.03
N ILE A 98 22.92 -2.90 -6.05
CA ILE A 98 24.25 -2.33 -6.34
C ILE A 98 25.32 -2.68 -5.30
N ILE A 99 25.49 -3.94 -4.87
CA ILE A 99 26.77 -4.42 -4.31
C ILE A 99 26.91 -5.95 -4.51
N LEU A 100 27.00 -6.42 -5.76
CA LEU A 100 27.35 -7.85 -6.02
C LEU A 100 28.06 -8.10 -7.37
N SER A 101 28.59 -7.06 -8.03
CA SER A 101 29.40 -7.24 -9.26
C SER A 101 30.91 -7.35 -9.01
N GLY A 102 31.43 -6.91 -7.85
CA GLY A 102 32.86 -7.04 -7.55
C GLY A 102 33.27 -8.45 -7.11
N VAL A 103 32.55 -9.02 -6.15
CA VAL A 103 32.97 -10.28 -5.50
C VAL A 103 32.60 -11.51 -6.34
N ALA A 104 31.46 -11.50 -7.03
CA ALA A 104 31.03 -12.64 -7.84
C ALA A 104 31.96 -12.87 -9.06
N ILE A 105 32.44 -11.80 -9.69
CA ILE A 105 33.37 -11.90 -10.84
C ILE A 105 34.71 -12.52 -10.39
N VAL A 106 35.25 -12.11 -9.24
CA VAL A 106 36.53 -12.63 -8.74
C VAL A 106 36.46 -14.14 -8.45
N VAL A 107 35.36 -14.62 -7.85
CA VAL A 107 35.19 -16.05 -7.55
C VAL A 107 35.11 -16.88 -8.83
N VAL A 108 34.36 -16.42 -9.84
CA VAL A 108 34.22 -17.15 -11.11
C VAL A 108 35.56 -17.23 -11.85
N VAL A 109 36.32 -16.12 -11.92
CA VAL A 109 37.65 -16.11 -12.55
C VAL A 109 38.60 -17.04 -11.82
N PHE A 110 38.60 -17.03 -10.48
CA PHE A 110 39.47 -17.89 -9.68
C PHE A 110 39.19 -19.38 -9.93
N VAL A 111 37.92 -19.77 -10.00
CA VAL A 111 37.52 -21.16 -10.29
C VAL A 111 37.96 -21.58 -11.69
N ILE A 112 37.78 -20.72 -12.70
CA ILE A 112 38.20 -21.01 -14.08
C ILE A 112 39.72 -21.21 -14.15
N VAL A 113 40.51 -20.34 -13.51
CA VAL A 113 41.98 -20.46 -13.48
C VAL A 113 42.41 -21.77 -12.81
N LEU A 114 41.79 -22.13 -11.68
CA LEU A 114 42.09 -23.41 -11.01
C LEU A 114 41.83 -24.61 -11.90
N ILE A 115 40.71 -24.61 -12.64
CA ILE A 115 40.37 -25.71 -13.56
C ILE A 115 41.41 -25.84 -14.67
N ILE A 116 41.85 -24.73 -15.26
CA ILE A 116 42.86 -24.73 -16.33
C ILE A 116 44.20 -25.28 -15.83
N VAL A 117 44.62 -24.88 -14.62
CA VAL A 117 45.87 -25.37 -14.01
C VAL A 117 45.80 -26.87 -13.75
N LEU A 118 44.67 -27.38 -13.22
CA LEU A 118 44.49 -28.80 -12.96
C LEU A 118 44.50 -29.64 -14.25
N LEU A 119 43.85 -29.18 -15.31
CA LEU A 119 43.88 -29.86 -16.61
C LEU A 119 45.31 -29.91 -17.20
N SER A 120 46.08 -28.84 -17.02
CA SER A 120 47.47 -28.77 -17.49
C SER A 120 48.42 -29.68 -16.71
N ALA A 121 48.11 -29.99 -15.44
CA ALA A 121 48.92 -30.86 -14.60
C ALA A 121 48.65 -32.36 -14.82
N VAL A 122 47.52 -32.71 -15.41
CA VAL A 122 47.07 -34.10 -15.62
C VAL A 122 47.41 -34.64 -17.01
N ASN A 123 47.74 -33.77 -17.98
CA ASN A 123 48.16 -34.12 -19.34
C ASN A 123 49.68 -34.01 -19.52
#